data_AF-A0A415R9E3-F1
#
_entry.id   AF-A0A415R9E3-F1
#
_cell.length_a   1.000
_cell.length_b   1.000
_cell.length_c   1.000
_cell.angle_alpha   90.00
_cell.angle_beta   90.00
_cell.angle_gamma   90.00
#
_symmetry.space_group_name_H-M   'P 1'
#
loop_
_entity.id
_entity.type
_entity.pdbx_description
1 polymer ?
#
loop_
_entity_poly.entity_id
_entity_poly.type
_entity_poly.pdbx_seq_one_letter_code
_entity_poly.pdbx_strand_id
1 'polypeptide(L)'
;MLSKTKCGALLCCSLLLSSPMALARTQTIQATGVYQMGENDSIAAAKEGARKDAMRNAAEQAGVYVRSYSKIRNLKLTDDQVEVISIQTMQVKDCQYTQDYRNNTLVIHASIEATIDDADFQKRIDANDKIKDLQTQLAQEKEKNRDNLNRKMQKSGNDPYASLLVNEELQKFRQNPQYAAVIHKEFADFANQRNGIVPADIYGRMALLDLYNGSAQFQRDLDKAMEIAPNDPLYYTIEALQTLSTRDYYGAEALADQALRLNGRYWPAYYVRSIAKGFRGSTRKAIADCNTALKRGGENCRYVMNYRAKLQRVFAGRHDFVEFNDDDFQEVIEDTIKGFYHDMEQIKLHKKR
;
A
#
# COMPACT_ATOMS: atom_id res chain seq x y z
N MET A 1 23.74 -91.93 -32.32
CA MET A 1 22.94 -91.01 -31.47
C MET A 1 23.40 -89.60 -31.82
N LEU A 2 22.66 -88.91 -32.72
CA LEU A 2 21.79 -87.74 -32.43
C LEU A 2 22.60 -86.51 -31.98
N SER A 3 22.54 -85.32 -32.59
CA SER A 3 21.68 -84.79 -33.64
C SER A 3 22.34 -83.52 -34.25
N LYS A 4 21.94 -83.15 -35.46
CA LYS A 4 22.33 -81.92 -36.17
C LYS A 4 21.22 -80.86 -36.03
N THR A 5 21.57 -79.61 -36.39
CA THR A 5 20.73 -78.50 -36.92
C THR A 5 19.77 -77.80 -35.94
N LYS A 6 19.42 -76.51 -36.02
CA LYS A 6 19.86 -75.23 -36.66
C LYS A 6 18.86 -74.17 -36.16
N CYS A 7 19.27 -72.89 -36.07
CA CYS A 7 18.53 -71.64 -36.38
C CYS A 7 17.05 -71.44 -35.92
N GLY A 8 16.74 -70.25 -35.42
CA GLY A 8 15.40 -69.66 -35.62
C GLY A 8 14.93 -68.78 -34.47
N ALA A 9 14.84 -67.48 -34.75
CA ALA A 9 14.49 -66.42 -33.81
C ALA A 9 12.97 -66.14 -33.75
N LEU A 10 12.56 -65.35 -32.73
CA LEU A 10 11.36 -64.48 -32.71
C LEU A 10 9.98 -65.18 -32.72
N LEU A 11 8.89 -64.67 -32.13
CA LEU A 11 8.57 -63.53 -31.27
C LEU A 11 7.10 -63.76 -30.87
N CYS A 12 6.76 -63.62 -29.59
CA CYS A 12 5.38 -63.43 -29.13
C CYS A 12 4.83 -62.09 -29.63
N CYS A 13 3.53 -62.02 -29.94
CA CYS A 13 2.64 -60.92 -29.52
C CYS A 13 1.21 -61.12 -30.04
N SER A 14 0.33 -61.64 -29.19
CA SER A 14 -1.11 -61.48 -29.32
C SER A 14 -1.57 -60.35 -28.40
N LEU A 15 -2.19 -59.33 -29.00
CA LEU A 15 -2.83 -58.20 -28.34
C LEU A 15 -3.95 -58.64 -27.39
N LEU A 16 -4.00 -58.02 -26.21
CA LEU A 16 -5.25 -57.73 -25.52
C LEU A 16 -5.26 -56.22 -25.22
N LEU A 17 -6.17 -55.52 -25.89
CA LEU A 17 -6.47 -54.11 -25.67
C LEU A 17 -7.12 -53.93 -24.28
N SER A 18 -6.42 -53.25 -23.38
CA SER A 18 -7.04 -52.54 -22.26
C SER A 18 -7.21 -51.07 -22.65
N SER A 19 -8.43 -50.57 -22.52
CA SER A 19 -8.80 -49.17 -22.74
C SER A 19 -7.90 -48.25 -21.90
N PRO A 20 -7.28 -47.19 -22.46
CA PRO A 20 -6.52 -46.27 -21.65
C PRO A 20 -7.49 -45.43 -20.81
N MET A 21 -7.55 -45.72 -19.51
CA MET A 21 -7.96 -44.75 -18.51
C MET A 21 -7.20 -43.45 -18.77
N ALA A 22 -7.90 -42.33 -18.80
CA ALA A 22 -7.31 -40.99 -18.86
C ALA A 22 -6.56 -40.73 -17.53
N LEU A 23 -5.36 -41.28 -17.42
CA LEU A 23 -4.36 -40.92 -16.43
C LEU A 23 -3.75 -39.59 -16.84
N ALA A 24 -3.68 -38.64 -15.89
CA ALA A 24 -2.94 -37.39 -16.06
C ALA A 24 -1.54 -37.72 -16.60
N ARG A 25 -1.16 -37.15 -17.75
CA ARG A 25 0.08 -37.49 -18.44
C ARG A 25 1.18 -36.61 -17.89
N THR A 26 2.11 -37.19 -17.14
CA THR A 26 3.34 -36.50 -16.75
C THR A 26 4.30 -36.47 -17.93
N GLN A 27 4.78 -35.29 -18.30
CA GLN A 27 5.84 -35.13 -19.30
C GLN A 27 7.17 -34.86 -18.59
N THR A 28 8.19 -35.65 -18.90
CA THR A 28 9.55 -35.46 -18.40
C THR A 28 10.38 -34.66 -19.39
N ILE A 29 11.19 -33.74 -18.88
CA ILE A 29 12.05 -32.83 -19.63
C ILE A 29 13.44 -32.89 -19.00
N GLN A 30 14.45 -33.11 -19.84
CA GLN A 30 15.85 -33.05 -19.43
C GLN A 30 16.49 -31.83 -20.06
N ALA A 31 17.10 -31.00 -19.22
CA ALA A 31 17.78 -29.81 -19.68
C ALA A 31 19.08 -29.61 -18.92
N THR A 32 20.05 -29.02 -19.61
CA THR A 32 21.32 -28.63 -19.01
C THR A 32 21.43 -27.12 -18.99
N GLY A 33 22.05 -26.60 -17.94
CA GLY A 33 22.36 -25.18 -17.79
C GLY A 33 23.80 -25.01 -17.37
N VAL A 34 24.36 -23.86 -17.69
CA VAL A 34 25.79 -23.59 -17.49
C VAL A 34 25.96 -22.26 -16.79
N TYR A 35 26.85 -22.22 -15.81
CA TYR A 35 27.26 -20.98 -15.17
C TYR A 35 28.77 -20.94 -14.97
N GLN A 36 29.38 -19.85 -15.42
CA GLN A 36 30.80 -19.58 -15.23
C GLN A 36 30.97 -18.73 -13.96
N MET A 37 31.74 -19.24 -13.00
CA MET A 37 31.91 -18.62 -11.69
C MET A 37 32.70 -17.31 -11.80
N GLY A 38 32.14 -16.21 -11.26
CA GLY A 38 32.86 -14.94 -11.14
C GLY A 38 33.88 -14.93 -10.01
N GLU A 39 34.77 -13.92 -9.99
CA GLU A 39 35.85 -13.79 -9.00
C GLU A 39 35.39 -13.76 -7.54
N ASN A 40 34.14 -13.32 -7.28
CA ASN A 40 33.54 -13.21 -5.95
C ASN A 40 32.39 -14.22 -5.70
N ASP A 41 32.14 -15.13 -6.64
CA ASP A 41 31.02 -16.07 -6.52
C ASP A 41 31.38 -17.25 -5.61
N SER A 42 30.43 -17.66 -4.78
CA SER A 42 30.54 -18.94 -4.08
C SER A 42 30.14 -20.09 -5.00
N ILE A 43 30.69 -21.29 -4.76
CA ILE A 43 30.30 -22.51 -5.49
C ILE A 43 28.78 -22.75 -5.36
N ALA A 44 28.17 -22.42 -4.23
CA ALA A 44 26.72 -22.53 -4.03
C ALA A 44 25.94 -21.58 -4.94
N ALA A 45 26.38 -20.32 -5.05
CA ALA A 45 25.78 -19.34 -5.95
C ALA A 45 25.93 -19.74 -7.43
N ALA A 46 27.10 -20.27 -7.81
CA ALA A 46 27.34 -20.77 -9.16
C ALA A 46 26.49 -22.01 -9.50
N LYS A 47 26.29 -22.93 -8.53
CA LYS A 47 25.36 -24.06 -8.68
C LYS A 47 23.92 -23.59 -8.88
N GLU A 48 23.48 -22.62 -8.08
CA GLU A 48 22.14 -22.04 -8.23
C GLU A 48 21.97 -21.29 -9.55
N GLY A 49 23.01 -20.58 -10.02
CA GLY A 49 23.04 -19.95 -11.34
C GLY A 49 22.90 -20.97 -12.47
N ALA A 50 23.69 -22.04 -12.46
CA ALA A 50 23.62 -23.11 -13.44
C ALA A 50 22.27 -23.83 -13.42
N ARG A 51 21.70 -24.04 -12.22
CA ARG A 51 20.37 -24.62 -12.05
C ARG A 51 19.27 -23.71 -12.61
N LYS A 52 19.34 -22.39 -12.39
CA LYS A 52 18.40 -21.42 -12.95
C LYS A 52 18.45 -21.39 -14.47
N ASP A 53 19.64 -21.43 -15.03
CA ASP A 53 19.83 -21.53 -16.48
C ASP A 53 19.26 -22.84 -17.03
N ALA A 54 19.50 -23.97 -16.35
CA ALA A 54 18.93 -25.27 -16.72
C ALA A 54 17.39 -25.26 -16.68
N MET A 55 16.81 -24.65 -15.64
CA MET A 55 15.36 -24.47 -15.50
C MET A 55 14.79 -23.59 -16.62
N ARG A 56 15.50 -22.55 -17.04
CA ARG A 56 15.09 -21.71 -18.18
C ARG A 56 15.06 -22.53 -19.47
N ASN A 57 16.11 -23.29 -19.75
CA ASN A 57 16.18 -24.17 -20.92
C ASN A 57 15.10 -25.26 -20.89
N ALA A 58 14.80 -25.82 -19.71
CA ALA A 58 13.68 -26.75 -19.55
C ALA A 58 12.32 -26.09 -19.78
N ALA A 59 12.14 -24.84 -19.35
CA ALA A 59 10.90 -24.10 -19.58
C ALA A 59 10.68 -23.79 -21.08
N GLU A 60 11.74 -23.52 -21.83
CA GLU A 60 11.64 -23.34 -23.30
C GLU A 60 11.20 -24.63 -24.00
N GLN A 61 11.75 -25.78 -23.60
CA GLN A 61 11.32 -27.10 -24.10
C GLN A 61 9.89 -27.43 -23.67
N ALA A 62 9.54 -27.14 -22.41
CA ALA A 62 8.20 -27.26 -21.87
C ALA A 62 7.18 -26.43 -22.64
N GLY A 63 7.58 -25.27 -23.15
CA GLY A 63 6.73 -24.42 -23.96
C GLY A 63 6.17 -25.12 -25.21
N VAL A 64 6.86 -26.11 -25.76
CA VAL A 64 6.34 -26.94 -26.87
C VAL A 64 5.19 -27.82 -26.38
N TYR A 65 5.36 -28.46 -25.22
CA TYR A 65 4.31 -29.27 -24.58
C TYR A 65 3.10 -28.42 -24.22
N VAL A 66 3.31 -27.29 -23.57
CA VAL A 66 2.27 -26.35 -23.14
C VAL A 66 1.49 -25.81 -24.35
N ARG A 67 2.16 -25.44 -25.45
CA ARG A 67 1.47 -25.03 -26.68
C ARG A 67 0.66 -26.16 -27.31
N SER A 68 1.21 -27.38 -27.32
CA SER A 68 0.51 -28.55 -27.86
C SER A 68 -0.75 -28.86 -27.05
N TYR A 69 -0.63 -28.94 -25.72
CA TYR A 69 -1.73 -29.17 -24.80
C TYR A 69 -2.81 -28.09 -24.92
N SER A 70 -2.40 -26.81 -24.92
CA SER A 70 -3.30 -25.66 -25.11
C SER A 70 -4.10 -25.77 -26.42
N LYS A 71 -3.44 -26.10 -27.54
CA LYS A 71 -4.10 -26.29 -28.84
C LYS A 71 -5.10 -27.45 -28.81
N ILE A 72 -4.75 -28.58 -28.20
CA ILE A 72 -5.62 -29.75 -28.09
C ILE A 72 -6.89 -29.42 -27.29
N ARG A 73 -6.78 -28.56 -26.27
CA ARG A 73 -7.91 -28.10 -25.45
C ARG A 73 -8.62 -26.86 -26.01
N ASN A 74 -8.27 -26.41 -27.22
CA ASN A 74 -8.77 -25.17 -27.84
C ASN A 74 -8.57 -23.91 -26.97
N LEU A 75 -7.54 -23.92 -26.11
CA LEU A 75 -7.16 -22.78 -25.28
C LEU A 75 -6.21 -21.87 -26.07
N LYS A 76 -6.40 -20.55 -25.93
CA LYS A 76 -5.63 -19.53 -26.67
C LYS A 76 -4.69 -18.79 -25.71
N LEU A 77 -3.47 -19.32 -25.55
CA LEU A 77 -2.42 -18.71 -24.72
C LEU A 77 -1.46 -17.86 -25.57
N THR A 78 -0.94 -16.77 -25.01
CA THR A 78 0.17 -15.98 -25.59
C THR A 78 1.53 -16.63 -25.29
N ASP A 79 2.59 -16.27 -26.02
CA ASP A 79 3.93 -16.82 -25.78
C ASP A 79 4.44 -16.53 -24.35
N ASP A 80 4.20 -15.33 -23.83
CA ASP A 80 4.55 -14.97 -22.44
C ASP A 80 3.79 -15.84 -21.41
N GLN A 81 2.52 -16.17 -21.67
CA GLN A 81 1.73 -17.04 -20.80
C GLN A 81 2.25 -18.47 -20.83
N VAL A 82 2.64 -18.95 -22.00
CA VAL A 82 3.24 -20.27 -22.18
C VAL A 82 4.52 -20.37 -21.35
N GLU A 83 5.39 -19.37 -21.40
CA GLU A 83 6.64 -19.36 -20.63
C GLU A 83 6.38 -19.35 -19.12
N VAL A 84 5.54 -18.42 -18.63
CA VAL A 84 5.23 -18.29 -17.20
C VAL A 84 4.60 -19.58 -16.65
N ILE A 85 3.63 -20.15 -17.37
CA ILE A 85 2.96 -21.38 -16.93
C ILE A 85 3.92 -22.57 -16.99
N SER A 86 4.81 -22.64 -18.00
CA SER A 86 5.83 -23.69 -18.11
C SER A 86 6.76 -23.69 -16.89
N ILE A 87 7.28 -22.53 -16.50
CA ILE A 87 8.17 -22.39 -15.33
C ILE A 87 7.43 -22.80 -14.05
N GLN A 88 6.19 -22.32 -13.91
CA GLN A 88 5.39 -22.52 -12.71
C GLN A 88 5.03 -24.00 -12.49
N THR A 89 4.53 -24.67 -13.52
CA THR A 89 4.03 -26.06 -13.46
C THR A 89 5.13 -27.11 -13.42
N MET A 90 6.35 -26.72 -13.77
CA MET A 90 7.50 -27.59 -13.78
C MET A 90 7.95 -27.93 -12.36
N GLN A 91 8.15 -29.23 -12.12
CA GLN A 91 8.74 -29.75 -10.89
C GLN A 91 10.06 -30.44 -11.21
N VAL A 92 11.17 -29.88 -10.72
CA VAL A 92 12.49 -30.52 -10.81
C VAL A 92 12.53 -31.72 -9.87
N LYS A 93 12.70 -32.93 -10.42
CA LYS A 93 12.79 -34.20 -9.68
C LYS A 93 14.23 -34.52 -9.28
N ASP A 94 15.17 -34.32 -10.20
CA ASP A 94 16.60 -34.51 -9.93
C ASP A 94 17.42 -33.36 -10.53
N CYS A 95 18.57 -33.08 -9.91
CA CYS A 95 19.50 -32.07 -10.36
C CYS A 95 20.93 -32.52 -10.06
N GLN A 96 21.67 -32.88 -11.11
CA GLN A 96 23.05 -33.32 -11.02
C GLN A 96 23.99 -32.19 -11.46
N TYR A 97 25.13 -32.07 -10.77
CA TYR A 97 26.11 -31.04 -11.07
C TYR A 97 27.42 -31.67 -11.50
N THR A 98 27.98 -31.19 -12.60
CA THR A 98 29.36 -31.45 -12.99
C THR A 98 30.14 -30.14 -13.02
N GLN A 99 31.46 -30.24 -12.88
CA GLN A 99 32.34 -29.10 -12.78
C GLN A 99 33.50 -29.29 -13.75
N ASP A 100 33.71 -28.28 -14.58
CA ASP A 100 34.83 -28.20 -15.51
C ASP A 100 35.69 -26.97 -15.16
N TYR A 101 36.99 -27.06 -15.43
CA TYR A 101 37.88 -25.91 -15.35
C TYR A 101 38.28 -25.49 -16.76
N ARG A 102 37.76 -24.35 -17.22
CA ARG A 102 38.03 -23.82 -18.57
C ARG A 102 38.59 -22.41 -18.45
N ASN A 103 39.70 -22.13 -19.13
CA ASN A 103 40.34 -20.80 -19.15
C ASN A 103 40.57 -20.20 -17.77
N ASN A 104 41.05 -21.02 -16.83
CA ASN A 104 41.29 -20.62 -15.44
C ASN A 104 40.04 -20.20 -14.64
N THR A 105 38.84 -20.52 -15.13
CA THR A 105 37.56 -20.29 -14.45
C THR A 105 36.82 -21.59 -14.22
N LEU A 106 36.20 -21.74 -13.05
CA LEU A 106 35.32 -22.86 -12.73
C LEU A 106 33.98 -22.68 -13.46
N VAL A 107 33.60 -23.66 -14.27
CA VAL A 107 32.31 -23.72 -14.95
C VAL A 107 31.49 -24.85 -14.35
N ILE A 108 30.28 -24.51 -13.89
CA ILE A 108 29.35 -25.48 -13.32
C ILE A 108 28.28 -25.79 -14.38
N HIS A 109 28.09 -27.08 -14.61
CA HIS A 109 26.99 -27.58 -15.42
C HIS A 109 25.95 -28.20 -14.49
N ALA A 110 24.69 -27.80 -14.64
CA ALA A 110 23.56 -28.43 -13.96
C ALA A 110 22.75 -29.21 -14.98
N SER A 111 22.55 -30.50 -14.77
CA SER A 111 21.63 -31.34 -15.53
C SER A 111 20.40 -31.60 -14.67
N ILE A 112 19.25 -31.13 -15.13
CA ILE A 112 17.98 -31.31 -14.42
C ILE A 112 17.08 -32.30 -15.15
N GLU A 113 16.36 -33.07 -14.35
CA GLU A 113 15.18 -33.80 -14.80
C GLU A 113 13.96 -33.14 -14.18
N ALA A 114 13.08 -32.61 -15.01
CA ALA A 114 11.88 -31.92 -14.57
C ALA A 114 10.63 -32.55 -15.17
N THR A 115 9.51 -32.41 -14.45
CA THR A 115 8.23 -33.00 -14.83
C THR A 115 7.14 -31.95 -14.87
N ILE A 116 6.21 -32.09 -15.80
CA ILE A 116 4.99 -31.27 -15.89
C ILE A 116 3.79 -32.20 -15.80
N ASP A 117 2.88 -31.89 -14.89
CA ASP A 117 1.63 -32.63 -14.66
C ASP A 117 0.45 -31.85 -15.25
N ASP A 118 -0.35 -32.51 -16.09
CA ASP A 118 -1.58 -31.99 -16.67
C ASP A 118 -2.56 -31.40 -15.65
N ALA A 119 -2.67 -32.02 -14.46
CA ALA A 119 -3.58 -31.58 -13.41
C ALA A 119 -3.09 -30.32 -12.70
N ASP A 120 -1.78 -30.17 -12.48
CA ASP A 120 -1.20 -28.92 -11.96
C ASP A 120 -1.31 -27.81 -13.01
N PHE A 121 -1.10 -28.17 -14.28
CA PHE A 121 -1.23 -27.26 -15.41
C PHE A 121 -2.64 -26.68 -15.54
N GLN A 122 -3.68 -27.52 -15.55
CA GLN A 122 -5.06 -27.06 -15.65
C GLN A 122 -5.43 -26.13 -14.48
N LYS A 123 -5.02 -26.48 -13.25
CA LYS A 123 -5.26 -25.63 -12.07
C LYS A 123 -4.64 -24.25 -12.20
N ARG A 124 -3.45 -24.14 -12.79
CA ARG A 124 -2.78 -22.84 -12.97
C ARG A 124 -3.39 -22.00 -14.08
N ILE A 125 -3.91 -22.64 -15.14
CA ILE A 125 -4.71 -21.94 -16.16
C ILE A 125 -5.97 -21.37 -15.52
N ASP A 126 -6.74 -22.19 -14.82
CA ASP A 126 -8.02 -21.76 -14.21
C ASP A 126 -7.79 -20.63 -13.18
N ALA A 127 -6.68 -20.70 -12.43
CA ALA A 127 -6.28 -19.64 -11.51
C ALA A 127 -5.90 -18.34 -12.24
N ASN A 128 -5.12 -18.42 -13.31
CA ASN A 128 -4.72 -17.26 -14.11
C ASN A 128 -5.91 -16.60 -14.81
N ASP A 129 -6.84 -17.38 -15.34
CA ASP A 129 -8.07 -16.86 -15.96
C ASP A 129 -8.96 -16.16 -14.92
N LYS A 130 -9.11 -16.75 -13.73
CA LYS A 130 -9.84 -16.12 -12.62
C LYS A 130 -9.19 -14.81 -12.14
N ILE A 131 -7.85 -14.77 -12.09
CA ILE A 131 -7.10 -13.55 -11.76
C ILE A 131 -7.34 -12.48 -12.84
N LYS A 132 -7.33 -12.85 -14.12
CA LYS A 132 -7.59 -11.94 -15.23
C LYS A 132 -9.03 -11.40 -15.21
N ASP A 133 -10.00 -12.25 -14.91
CA ASP A 133 -11.41 -11.86 -14.76
C ASP A 133 -11.58 -10.88 -13.59
N LEU A 134 -10.97 -11.16 -12.44
CA LEU A 134 -10.98 -10.25 -11.29
C LEU A 134 -10.29 -8.92 -11.60
N GLN A 135 -9.16 -8.94 -12.32
CA GLN A 135 -8.49 -7.72 -12.77
C GLN A 135 -9.36 -6.93 -13.74
N THR A 136 -10.08 -7.61 -14.63
CA THR A 136 -11.00 -7.00 -15.59
C THR A 136 -12.21 -6.40 -14.87
N GLN A 137 -12.79 -7.10 -13.90
CA GLN A 137 -13.87 -6.59 -13.06
C GLN A 137 -13.43 -5.38 -12.23
N LEU A 138 -12.25 -5.44 -11.62
CA LEU A 138 -11.66 -4.33 -10.88
C LEU A 138 -11.39 -3.13 -11.80
N ALA A 139 -10.92 -3.37 -13.04
CA ALA A 139 -10.72 -2.32 -14.03
C ALA A 139 -12.05 -1.69 -14.46
N GLN A 140 -13.07 -2.50 -14.73
CA GLN A 140 -14.41 -2.04 -15.07
C GLN A 140 -15.08 -1.27 -13.92
N GLU A 141 -14.88 -1.70 -12.68
CA GLU A 141 -15.41 -1.02 -11.49
C GLU A 141 -14.67 0.30 -11.23
N LYS A 142 -13.35 0.31 -11.37
CA LYS A 142 -12.53 1.54 -11.36
C LYS A 142 -12.97 2.49 -12.47
N GLU A 143 -13.27 1.98 -13.66
CA GLU A 143 -13.72 2.76 -14.80
C GLU A 143 -15.13 3.32 -14.59
N LYS A 144 -16.08 2.52 -14.08
CA LYS A 144 -17.43 3.02 -13.69
C LYS A 144 -17.36 4.06 -12.58
N ASN A 145 -16.50 3.87 -11.58
CA ASN A 145 -16.27 4.85 -10.53
C ASN A 145 -15.61 6.12 -11.08
N ARG A 146 -14.66 5.97 -12.01
CA ARG A 146 -14.05 7.07 -12.76
C ARG A 146 -15.07 7.80 -13.62
N ASP A 147 -16.00 7.12 -14.27
CA ASP A 147 -17.04 7.73 -15.11
C ASP A 147 -18.11 8.44 -14.28
N ASN A 148 -18.52 7.86 -13.16
CA ASN A 148 -19.39 8.53 -12.19
C ASN A 148 -18.70 9.76 -11.58
N LEU A 149 -17.39 9.69 -11.34
CA LEU A 149 -16.57 10.83 -10.94
C LEU A 149 -16.46 11.87 -12.08
N ASN A 150 -16.21 11.45 -13.32
CA ASN A 150 -16.14 12.29 -14.52
C ASN A 150 -17.47 13.00 -14.81
N ARG A 151 -18.62 12.36 -14.57
CA ARG A 151 -19.95 13.01 -14.66
C ARG A 151 -20.18 14.05 -13.56
N LYS A 152 -19.60 13.86 -12.37
CA LYS A 152 -19.54 14.89 -11.32
C LYS A 152 -18.55 16.01 -11.71
N MET A 153 -17.46 15.67 -12.41
CA MET A 153 -16.44 16.61 -12.92
C MET A 153 -16.93 17.50 -14.06
N GLN A 154 -17.81 17.04 -14.96
CA GLN A 154 -18.38 17.90 -16.02
C GLN A 154 -19.23 19.06 -15.48
N LYS A 155 -19.58 19.05 -14.18
CA LYS A 155 -20.35 20.10 -13.53
C LYS A 155 -19.51 21.12 -12.73
N SER A 156 -18.20 20.88 -12.54
CA SER A 156 -17.33 21.73 -11.73
C SER A 156 -16.02 21.98 -12.49
N GLY A 157 -15.77 23.24 -12.88
CA GLY A 157 -14.60 23.64 -13.69
C GLY A 157 -13.24 23.51 -12.98
N ASN A 158 -12.17 23.97 -13.65
CA ASN A 158 -10.79 24.06 -13.13
C ASN A 158 -10.72 24.84 -11.81
N ASP A 159 -9.87 24.43 -10.87
CA ASP A 159 -9.51 25.20 -9.68
C ASP A 159 -8.24 26.05 -9.93
N PRO A 160 -8.35 27.38 -10.11
CA PRO A 160 -7.21 28.26 -10.35
C PRO A 160 -6.23 28.32 -9.15
N TYR A 161 -6.71 28.00 -7.95
CA TYR A 161 -5.91 28.05 -6.73
C TYR A 161 -4.86 26.92 -6.68
N ALA A 162 -5.20 25.73 -7.18
CA ALA A 162 -4.27 24.61 -7.26
C ALA A 162 -3.04 24.95 -8.12
N SER A 163 -3.21 25.64 -9.25
CA SER A 163 -2.09 26.02 -10.13
C SER A 163 -1.16 27.09 -9.53
N LEU A 164 -1.70 28.02 -8.73
CA LEU A 164 -0.91 29.04 -8.03
C LEU A 164 -0.04 28.39 -6.93
N LEU A 165 -0.67 27.55 -6.10
CA LEU A 165 -0.02 26.89 -4.97
C LEU A 165 1.10 25.94 -5.42
N VAL A 166 0.90 25.19 -6.52
CA VAL A 166 1.94 24.34 -7.12
C VAL A 166 3.20 25.15 -7.45
N ASN A 167 3.05 26.33 -8.05
CA ASN A 167 4.19 27.15 -8.47
C ASN A 167 4.94 27.76 -7.27
N GLU A 168 4.22 28.23 -6.25
CA GLU A 168 4.80 28.81 -5.03
C GLU A 168 5.48 27.72 -4.15
N GLU A 169 4.82 26.58 -3.95
CA GLU A 169 5.30 25.51 -3.07
C GLU A 169 6.46 24.69 -3.67
N LEU A 170 6.51 24.47 -4.99
CA LEU A 170 7.68 23.85 -5.65
C LEU A 170 8.96 24.68 -5.51
N GLN A 171 8.83 26.02 -5.49
CA GLN A 171 9.99 26.89 -5.31
C GLN A 171 10.55 26.81 -3.89
N LYS A 172 9.67 26.78 -2.87
CA LYS A 172 10.04 26.64 -1.45
C LYS A 172 10.54 25.23 -1.12
N PHE A 173 9.93 24.18 -1.69
CA PHE A 173 10.35 22.78 -1.53
C PHE A 173 11.80 22.53 -1.96
N ARG A 174 12.24 23.14 -3.07
CA ARG A 174 13.63 23.04 -3.54
C ARG A 174 14.65 23.56 -2.52
N GLN A 175 14.20 24.32 -1.51
CA GLN A 175 15.04 24.96 -0.52
C GLN A 175 15.04 24.25 0.85
N ASN A 176 14.09 23.35 1.17
CA ASN A 176 14.07 22.67 2.49
C ASN A 176 13.35 21.29 2.49
N PRO A 177 14.04 20.13 2.65
CA PRO A 177 13.45 18.83 2.32
C PRO A 177 12.71 18.05 3.44
N GLN A 178 12.53 18.57 4.65
CA GLN A 178 12.08 17.71 5.76
C GLN A 178 10.54 17.61 5.90
N TYR A 179 10.04 16.36 5.88
CA TYR A 179 8.66 15.85 6.14
C TYR A 179 7.48 16.46 5.35
N ALA A 180 7.47 17.76 5.06
CA ALA A 180 6.55 18.45 4.17
C ALA A 180 6.58 17.90 2.72
N ALA A 181 7.69 17.26 2.35
CA ALA A 181 7.96 16.71 1.02
C ALA A 181 6.87 15.78 0.49
N VAL A 182 6.30 14.92 1.35
CA VAL A 182 5.27 13.96 0.92
C VAL A 182 3.95 14.67 0.64
N ILE A 183 3.52 15.58 1.52
CA ILE A 183 2.24 16.30 1.37
C ILE A 183 2.30 17.27 0.18
N HIS A 184 3.39 18.01 0.00
CA HIS A 184 3.56 18.89 -1.16
C HIS A 184 3.69 18.11 -2.47
N LYS A 185 4.36 16.95 -2.46
CA LYS A 185 4.45 16.08 -3.64
C LYS A 185 3.09 15.50 -3.99
N GLU A 186 2.34 14.97 -3.00
CA GLU A 186 0.97 14.50 -3.23
C GLU A 186 0.11 15.63 -3.77
N PHE A 187 0.11 16.81 -3.15
CA PHE A 187 -0.61 17.97 -3.67
C PHE A 187 -0.26 18.29 -5.13
N ALA A 188 1.03 18.35 -5.46
CA ALA A 188 1.50 18.63 -6.81
C ALA A 188 1.10 17.54 -7.81
N ASP A 189 1.18 16.26 -7.42
CA ASP A 189 0.74 15.14 -8.25
C ASP A 189 -0.77 15.24 -8.53
N PHE A 190 -1.59 15.56 -7.52
CA PHE A 190 -3.04 15.75 -7.70
C PHE A 190 -3.37 16.96 -8.57
N ALA A 191 -2.72 18.10 -8.33
CA ALA A 191 -2.91 19.31 -9.11
C ALA A 191 -2.50 19.14 -10.59
N ASN A 192 -1.38 18.45 -10.86
CA ASN A 192 -0.84 18.28 -12.21
C ASN A 192 -1.51 17.14 -13.00
N GLN A 193 -1.95 16.06 -12.34
CA GLN A 193 -2.46 14.87 -13.04
C GLN A 193 -3.99 14.86 -13.18
N ARG A 194 -4.74 15.67 -12.41
CA ARG A 194 -6.21 15.64 -12.35
C ARG A 194 -6.90 16.93 -12.76
N ASN A 195 -6.35 17.62 -13.76
CA ASN A 195 -6.94 18.86 -14.28
C ASN A 195 -7.08 19.96 -13.18
N GLY A 196 -6.15 20.00 -12.22
CA GLY A 196 -6.16 20.97 -11.12
C GLY A 196 -7.09 20.62 -9.94
N ILE A 197 -7.78 19.48 -9.93
CA ILE A 197 -8.72 19.14 -8.85
C ILE A 197 -7.98 18.47 -7.69
N VAL A 198 -7.86 19.20 -6.58
CA VAL A 198 -7.24 18.72 -5.34
C VAL A 198 -8.33 18.38 -4.30
N PRO A 199 -8.30 17.18 -3.68
CA PRO A 199 -9.22 16.82 -2.61
C PRO A 199 -9.11 17.73 -1.37
N ALA A 200 -10.25 17.96 -0.70
CA ALA A 200 -10.32 18.75 0.53
C ALA A 200 -9.39 18.23 1.65
N ASP A 201 -9.11 16.93 1.70
CA ASP A 201 -8.23 16.37 2.72
C ASP A 201 -6.76 16.75 2.53
N ILE A 202 -6.33 16.99 1.30
CA ILE A 202 -4.98 17.48 1.01
C ILE A 202 -4.88 18.96 1.42
N TYR A 203 -5.88 19.78 1.10
CA TYR A 203 -5.93 21.16 1.60
C TYR A 203 -5.94 21.23 3.14
N GLY A 204 -6.65 20.31 3.81
CA GLY A 204 -6.60 20.20 5.27
C GLY A 204 -5.20 19.89 5.81
N ARG A 205 -4.46 18.98 5.16
CA ARG A 205 -3.07 18.65 5.54
C ARG A 205 -2.15 19.85 5.36
N MET A 206 -2.31 20.57 4.26
CA MET A 206 -1.55 21.78 4.01
C MET A 206 -1.85 22.86 5.06
N ALA A 207 -3.13 23.05 5.41
CA ALA A 207 -3.50 23.95 6.50
C ALA A 207 -2.82 23.55 7.83
N LEU A 208 -2.81 22.27 8.22
CA LEU A 208 -2.08 21.86 9.44
C LEU A 208 -0.57 22.08 9.35
N LEU A 209 0.02 21.85 8.17
CA LEU A 209 1.44 22.10 7.93
C LEU A 209 1.78 23.59 7.99
N ASP A 210 0.93 24.42 7.41
CA ASP A 210 1.07 25.88 7.45
C ASP A 210 0.91 26.41 8.87
N LEU A 211 -0.06 25.87 9.62
CA LEU A 211 -0.24 26.17 11.03
C LEU A 211 1.03 25.82 11.84
N TYR A 212 1.59 24.64 11.59
CA TYR A 212 2.82 24.18 12.22
C TYR A 212 4.02 25.07 11.92
N ASN A 213 4.11 25.57 10.68
CA ASN A 213 5.22 26.41 10.23
C ASN A 213 4.99 27.92 10.47
N GLY A 214 3.84 28.33 11.01
CA GLY A 214 3.46 29.74 11.14
C GLY A 214 3.31 30.46 9.80
N SER A 215 2.93 29.74 8.75
CA SER A 215 2.80 30.23 7.38
C SER A 215 1.53 31.07 7.22
N ALA A 216 1.64 32.20 6.50
CA ALA A 216 0.51 33.07 6.17
C ALA A 216 -0.51 32.41 5.22
N GLN A 217 -0.22 31.21 4.72
CA GLN A 217 -1.07 30.48 3.78
C GLN A 217 -2.16 29.65 4.46
N PHE A 218 -2.02 29.43 5.78
CA PHE A 218 -2.95 28.65 6.61
C PHE A 218 -4.42 28.91 6.29
N GLN A 219 -4.84 30.18 6.33
CA GLN A 219 -6.24 30.54 6.16
C GLN A 219 -6.74 30.18 4.77
N ARG A 220 -5.92 30.42 3.74
CA ARG A 220 -6.28 30.15 2.35
C ARG A 220 -6.49 28.65 2.12
N ASP A 221 -5.62 27.82 2.67
CA ASP A 221 -5.71 26.36 2.54
C ASP A 221 -6.88 25.77 3.35
N LEU A 222 -7.12 26.31 4.54
CA LEU A 222 -8.27 25.93 5.34
C LEU A 222 -9.60 26.31 4.68
N ASP A 223 -9.70 27.54 4.14
CA ASP A 223 -10.89 28.03 3.45
C ASP A 223 -11.23 27.14 2.25
N LYS A 224 -10.21 26.71 1.48
CA LYS A 224 -10.38 25.79 0.36
C LYS A 224 -10.85 24.41 0.79
N ALA A 225 -10.31 23.88 1.89
CA ALA A 225 -10.78 22.63 2.45
C ALA A 225 -12.26 22.71 2.85
N MET A 226 -12.67 23.82 3.46
CA MET A 226 -14.05 24.10 3.85
C MET A 226 -14.98 24.36 2.67
N GLU A 227 -14.51 25.03 1.61
CA GLU A 227 -15.26 25.24 0.37
C GLU A 227 -15.65 23.91 -0.28
N ILE A 228 -14.70 22.97 -0.34
CA ILE A 228 -14.88 21.67 -0.99
C ILE A 228 -15.68 20.70 -0.09
N ALA A 229 -15.46 20.72 1.22
CA ALA A 229 -16.11 19.80 2.17
C ALA A 229 -16.55 20.52 3.46
N PRO A 230 -17.60 21.35 3.40
CA PRO A 230 -18.02 22.24 4.51
C PRO A 230 -18.59 21.50 5.73
N ASN A 231 -18.91 20.22 5.59
CA ASN A 231 -19.46 19.38 6.66
C ASN A 231 -18.42 18.45 7.30
N ASP A 232 -17.13 18.59 6.97
CA ASP A 232 -16.07 17.82 7.61
C ASP A 232 -15.72 18.45 8.98
N PRO A 233 -15.95 17.77 10.11
CA PRO A 233 -15.67 18.33 11.44
C PRO A 233 -14.17 18.62 11.68
N LEU A 234 -13.29 18.01 10.88
CA LEU A 234 -11.85 18.26 10.96
C LEU A 234 -11.51 19.74 10.74
N TYR A 235 -12.11 20.40 9.76
CA TYR A 235 -11.70 21.76 9.38
C TYR A 235 -12.06 22.79 10.45
N TYR A 236 -13.24 22.67 11.07
CA TYR A 236 -13.59 23.48 12.24
C TYR A 236 -12.71 23.20 13.44
N THR A 237 -12.18 21.97 13.56
CA THR A 237 -11.25 21.63 14.64
C THR A 237 -9.86 22.23 14.39
N ILE A 238 -9.41 22.25 13.13
CA ILE A 238 -8.17 22.93 12.72
C ILE A 238 -8.30 24.44 12.94
N GLU A 239 -9.43 25.03 12.57
CA GLU A 239 -9.73 26.44 12.83
C GLU A 239 -9.70 26.74 14.33
N ALA A 240 -10.39 25.93 15.14
CA ALA A 240 -10.40 26.07 16.60
C ALA A 240 -8.98 26.00 17.20
N LEU A 241 -8.09 25.19 16.63
CA LEU A 241 -6.70 25.10 17.06
C LEU A 241 -5.90 26.37 16.74
N GLN A 242 -6.13 27.00 15.58
CA GLN A 242 -5.56 28.32 15.29
C GLN A 242 -6.16 29.40 16.20
N THR A 243 -7.46 29.36 16.47
CA THR A 243 -8.10 30.30 17.41
C THR A 243 -7.56 30.15 18.84
N LEU A 244 -7.19 28.92 19.24
CA LEU A 244 -6.47 28.69 20.48
C LEU A 244 -5.09 29.35 20.48
N SER A 245 -4.33 29.28 19.38
CA SER A 245 -2.98 29.88 19.29
C SER A 245 -3.03 31.41 19.48
N THR A 246 -4.15 32.04 19.10
CA THR A 246 -4.43 33.47 19.34
C THR A 246 -5.07 33.76 20.71
N ARG A 247 -5.16 32.75 21.59
CA ARG A 247 -5.76 32.81 22.94
C ARG A 247 -7.25 33.17 22.98
N ASP A 248 -7.97 33.04 21.87
CA ASP A 248 -9.42 33.20 21.87
C ASP A 248 -10.08 31.87 22.27
N TYR A 249 -10.14 31.64 23.58
CA TYR A 249 -10.69 30.40 24.13
C TYR A 249 -12.19 30.25 23.87
N TYR A 250 -12.94 31.34 23.81
CA TYR A 250 -14.39 31.28 23.56
C TYR A 250 -14.69 30.98 22.08
N GLY A 251 -13.96 31.61 21.16
CA GLY A 251 -14.02 31.31 19.74
C GLY A 251 -13.66 29.85 19.45
N ALA A 252 -12.57 29.36 20.05
CA ALA A 252 -12.15 27.96 19.91
C ALA A 252 -13.19 26.97 20.44
N GLU A 253 -13.84 27.26 21.58
CA GLU A 253 -14.92 26.42 22.11
C GLU A 253 -16.13 26.41 21.17
N ALA A 254 -16.51 27.55 20.59
CA ALA A 254 -17.63 27.65 19.65
C ALA A 254 -17.38 26.85 18.36
N LEU A 255 -16.16 26.91 17.82
CA LEU A 255 -15.72 26.15 16.64
C LEU A 255 -15.66 24.64 16.94
N ALA A 256 -15.15 24.26 18.11
CA ALA A 256 -15.16 22.86 18.54
C ALA A 256 -16.60 22.34 18.73
N ASP A 257 -17.51 23.16 19.26
CA ASP A 257 -18.94 22.83 19.34
C ASP A 257 -19.57 22.69 17.95
N GLN A 258 -19.15 23.48 16.97
CA GLN A 258 -19.57 23.31 15.56
C GLN A 258 -19.11 21.98 14.98
N ALA A 259 -17.85 21.60 15.19
CA ALA A 259 -17.35 20.29 14.80
C ALA A 259 -18.16 19.15 15.46
N LEU A 260 -18.52 19.30 16.74
CA LEU A 260 -19.33 18.32 17.46
C LEU A 260 -20.80 18.29 17.02
N ARG A 261 -21.35 19.39 16.49
CA ARG A 261 -22.67 19.38 15.84
C ARG A 261 -22.67 18.55 14.55
N LEU A 262 -21.59 18.64 13.77
CA LEU A 262 -21.42 17.85 12.55
C LEU A 262 -21.16 16.37 12.86
N ASN A 263 -20.38 16.10 13.91
CA ASN A 263 -20.13 14.75 14.40
C ASN A 263 -19.92 14.74 15.92
N GLY A 264 -20.98 14.36 16.65
CA GLY A 264 -20.96 14.30 18.12
C GLY A 264 -20.06 13.23 18.72
N ARG A 265 -19.40 12.39 17.91
CA ARG A 265 -18.39 11.41 18.36
C ARG A 265 -16.97 11.81 17.98
N TYR A 266 -16.77 12.98 17.37
CA TYR A 266 -15.47 13.42 16.87
C TYR A 266 -14.54 13.81 18.01
N TRP A 267 -13.69 12.87 18.41
CA TRP A 267 -12.78 13.03 19.55
C TRP A 267 -11.82 14.23 19.44
N PRO A 268 -11.30 14.64 18.26
CA PRO A 268 -10.40 15.78 18.18
C PRO A 268 -11.06 17.09 18.64
N ALA A 269 -12.35 17.26 18.35
CA ALA A 269 -13.10 18.43 18.79
C ALA A 269 -13.33 18.42 20.31
N TYR A 270 -13.56 17.26 20.94
CA TYR A 270 -13.58 17.18 22.41
C TYR A 270 -12.23 17.60 23.01
N TYR A 271 -11.11 17.19 22.40
CA TYR A 271 -9.79 17.56 22.89
C TYR A 271 -9.49 19.06 22.73
N VAL A 272 -9.73 19.63 21.55
CA VAL A 272 -9.53 21.09 21.35
C VAL A 272 -10.44 21.90 22.28
N ARG A 273 -11.68 21.47 22.50
CA ARG A 273 -12.58 22.09 23.47
C ARG A 273 -12.09 21.96 24.91
N SER A 274 -11.42 20.86 25.26
CA SER A 274 -10.84 20.71 26.60
C SER A 274 -9.70 21.70 26.82
N ILE A 275 -8.89 21.95 25.80
CA ILE A 275 -7.81 22.94 25.85
C ILE A 275 -8.37 24.35 26.11
N ALA A 276 -9.36 24.76 25.31
CA ALA A 276 -10.07 26.02 25.50
C ALA A 276 -10.63 26.16 26.92
N LYS A 277 -11.28 25.10 27.42
CA LYS A 277 -11.84 25.05 28.77
C LYS A 277 -10.79 25.10 29.87
N GLY A 278 -9.64 24.47 29.67
CA GLY A 278 -8.55 24.45 30.64
C GLY A 278 -7.95 25.84 30.82
N PHE A 279 -7.55 26.48 29.72
CA PHE A 279 -6.92 27.80 29.76
C PHE A 279 -7.86 28.92 30.22
N ARG A 280 -9.18 28.75 30.09
CA ARG A 280 -10.16 29.67 30.71
C ARG A 280 -10.55 29.33 32.16
N GLY A 281 -9.81 28.42 32.81
CA GLY A 281 -10.03 28.06 34.21
C GLY A 281 -11.19 27.11 34.48
N SER A 282 -11.78 26.48 33.47
CA SER A 282 -12.82 25.46 33.62
C SER A 282 -12.24 24.04 33.67
N THR A 283 -11.25 23.82 34.53
CA THR A 283 -10.44 22.59 34.63
C THR A 283 -11.27 21.31 34.74
N ARG A 284 -12.33 21.29 35.57
CA ARG A 284 -13.20 20.11 35.70
C ARG A 284 -13.90 19.74 34.39
N LYS A 285 -14.38 20.75 33.65
CA LYS A 285 -15.02 20.55 32.33
C LYS A 285 -13.98 20.13 31.29
N ALA A 286 -12.76 20.67 31.36
CA ALA A 286 -11.64 20.26 30.51
C ALA A 286 -11.29 18.78 30.71
N ILE A 287 -11.15 18.32 31.95
CA ILE A 287 -10.88 16.90 32.25
C ILE A 287 -11.99 15.99 31.71
N ALA A 288 -13.25 16.40 31.84
CA ALA A 288 -14.38 15.64 31.31
C ALA A 288 -14.33 15.50 29.77
N ASP A 289 -13.98 16.58 29.07
CA ASP A 289 -13.80 16.56 27.61
C ASP A 289 -12.57 15.73 27.20
N CYS A 290 -11.44 15.82 27.91
CA CYS A 290 -10.28 14.93 27.70
C CYS A 290 -10.64 13.45 27.88
N ASN A 291 -11.39 13.11 28.94
CA ASN A 291 -11.85 11.73 29.16
C ASN A 291 -12.75 11.26 28.00
N THR A 292 -13.59 12.15 27.48
CA THR A 292 -14.45 11.84 26.34
C THR A 292 -13.63 11.64 25.08
N ALA A 293 -12.63 12.48 24.82
CA ALA A 293 -11.72 12.33 23.69
C ALA A 293 -10.99 10.97 23.73
N LEU A 294 -10.39 10.61 24.88
CA LEU A 294 -9.73 9.32 25.08
C LEU A 294 -10.67 8.13 24.91
N LYS A 295 -11.94 8.24 25.31
CA LYS A 295 -12.94 7.16 25.13
C LYS A 295 -13.39 6.97 23.68
N ARG A 296 -13.18 7.98 22.82
CA ARG A 296 -13.76 8.06 21.47
C ARG A 296 -12.73 7.89 20.34
N GLY A 297 -11.50 7.49 20.64
CA GLY A 297 -10.44 7.25 19.65
C GLY A 297 -9.12 7.97 19.94
N GLY A 298 -9.07 8.82 20.98
CA GLY A 298 -7.86 9.53 21.37
C GLY A 298 -6.90 8.73 22.27
N GLU A 299 -7.20 7.47 22.61
CA GLU A 299 -6.44 6.67 23.58
C GLU A 299 -4.97 6.44 23.23
N ASN A 300 -4.62 6.49 21.94
CA ASN A 300 -3.25 6.33 21.46
C ASN A 300 -2.54 7.67 21.19
N CYS A 301 -3.22 8.80 21.40
CA CYS A 301 -2.67 10.12 21.13
C CYS A 301 -1.97 10.68 22.38
N ARG A 302 -0.63 10.62 22.38
CA ARG A 302 0.20 10.99 23.54
C ARG A 302 -0.04 12.42 24.02
N TYR A 303 -0.24 13.38 23.13
CA TYR A 303 -0.54 14.78 23.48
C TYR A 303 -1.87 14.91 24.27
N VAL A 304 -2.88 14.08 23.97
CA VAL A 304 -4.14 14.05 24.73
C VAL A 304 -3.91 13.54 26.14
N MET A 305 -3.13 12.47 26.29
CA MET A 305 -2.81 11.88 27.59
C MET A 305 -1.96 12.81 28.45
N ASN A 306 -0.95 13.45 27.85
CA ASN A 306 -0.06 14.40 28.52
C ASN A 306 -0.84 15.60 29.05
N TYR A 307 -1.68 16.22 28.21
CA TYR A 307 -2.49 17.36 28.62
C TYR A 307 -3.48 17.00 29.73
N ARG A 308 -4.15 15.85 29.63
CA ARG A 308 -5.02 15.35 30.70
C ARG A 308 -4.26 15.14 32.01
N ALA A 309 -3.07 14.55 31.97
CA ALA A 309 -2.24 14.34 33.15
C ALA A 309 -1.82 15.69 33.78
N LYS A 310 -1.50 16.70 32.95
CA LYS A 310 -1.23 18.07 33.40
C LYS A 310 -2.45 18.65 34.12
N LEU A 311 -3.64 18.58 33.52
CA LEU A 311 -4.91 18.99 34.15
C LEU A 311 -5.20 18.25 35.47
N GLN A 312 -4.88 16.96 35.57
CA GLN A 312 -5.12 16.17 36.79
C GLN A 312 -4.15 16.51 37.92
N ARG A 313 -2.86 16.74 37.63
CA ARG A 313 -1.89 17.22 38.63
C ARG A 313 -2.31 18.57 39.20
N VAL A 314 -2.76 19.45 38.31
CA VAL A 314 -3.35 20.75 38.64
C VAL A 314 -4.59 20.59 39.54
N PHE A 315 -5.48 19.67 39.21
CA PHE A 315 -6.70 19.41 39.99
C PHE A 315 -6.44 18.69 41.34
N ALA A 316 -5.31 17.99 41.49
CA ALA A 316 -4.97 17.20 42.67
C ALA A 316 -4.52 18.03 43.90
N GLY A 317 -4.59 19.36 43.82
CA GLY A 317 -4.19 20.25 44.92
C GLY A 317 -4.80 21.65 44.85
N ARG A 318 -5.99 21.81 45.44
CA ARG A 318 -6.49 23.02 46.13
C ARG A 318 -7.06 24.25 45.40
N HIS A 319 -7.15 24.37 44.08
CA HIS A 319 -7.91 25.47 43.47
C HIS A 319 -8.71 25.06 42.21
N ASP A 320 -9.94 25.58 42.08
CA ASP A 320 -10.79 25.43 40.88
C ASP A 320 -10.19 26.12 39.63
N PHE A 321 -9.17 26.96 39.83
CA PHE A 321 -8.52 27.80 38.83
C PHE A 321 -7.00 27.62 38.91
N VAL A 322 -6.35 27.49 37.75
CA VAL A 322 -4.90 27.58 37.60
C VAL A 322 -4.58 28.54 36.48
N GLU A 323 -3.66 29.45 36.75
CA GLU A 323 -2.96 30.19 35.72
C GLU A 323 -1.95 29.25 35.09
N PHE A 324 -2.24 28.78 33.88
CA PHE A 324 -1.19 28.29 33.03
C PHE A 324 -0.29 29.47 32.68
N ASN A 325 1.01 29.31 32.86
CA ASN A 325 1.96 30.30 32.38
C ASN A 325 2.05 30.24 30.84
N ASP A 326 2.74 31.22 30.26
CA ASP A 326 2.87 31.29 28.81
C ASP A 326 3.62 30.08 28.22
N ASP A 327 4.58 29.52 28.96
CA ASP A 327 5.36 28.34 28.54
C ASP A 327 4.47 27.08 28.46
N ASP A 328 3.61 26.88 29.46
CA ASP A 328 2.64 25.78 29.48
C ASP A 328 1.65 25.90 28.32
N PHE A 329 1.24 27.13 27.99
CA PHE A 329 0.39 27.40 26.84
C PHE A 329 1.07 27.03 25.53
N GLN A 330 2.29 27.53 25.29
CA GLN A 330 3.02 27.24 24.06
C GLN A 330 3.29 25.74 23.91
N GLU A 331 3.73 25.06 24.97
CA GLU A 331 3.97 23.61 24.96
C GLU A 331 2.71 22.84 24.52
N VAL A 332 1.55 23.13 25.12
CA VAL A 332 0.30 22.41 24.81
C VAL A 332 -0.15 22.67 23.37
N ILE A 333 -0.05 23.91 22.89
CA ILE A 333 -0.44 24.25 21.52
C ILE A 333 0.49 23.60 20.50
N GLU A 334 1.81 23.70 20.70
CA GLU A 334 2.79 23.07 19.81
C GLU A 334 2.65 21.55 19.76
N ASP A 335 2.54 20.89 20.92
CA ASP A 335 2.36 19.43 20.99
C ASP A 335 1.07 18.99 20.30
N THR A 336 0.00 19.80 20.41
CA THR A 336 -1.27 19.53 19.75
C THR A 336 -1.17 19.66 18.24
N ILE A 337 -0.57 20.75 17.73
CA ILE A 337 -0.38 20.97 16.29
C ILE A 337 0.49 19.86 15.70
N LYS A 338 1.63 19.55 16.34
CA LYS A 338 2.50 18.44 15.95
C LYS A 338 1.72 17.12 15.96
N GLY A 339 1.00 16.84 17.03
CA GLY A 339 0.20 15.63 17.18
C GLY A 339 -0.85 15.45 16.08
N PHE A 340 -1.63 16.49 15.81
CA PHE A 340 -2.67 16.49 14.77
C PHE A 340 -2.08 16.31 13.38
N TYR A 341 -0.94 16.94 13.10
CA TYR A 341 -0.23 16.79 11.83
C TYR A 341 0.22 15.33 11.61
N HIS A 342 0.84 14.70 12.62
CA HIS A 342 1.33 13.32 12.50
C HIS A 342 0.19 12.28 12.47
N ASP A 343 -0.89 12.52 13.23
CA ASP A 343 -2.00 11.57 13.37
C ASP A 343 -3.17 11.82 12.39
N MET A 344 -3.03 12.73 11.42
CA MET A 344 -4.14 13.19 10.59
C MET A 344 -4.88 12.07 9.85
N GLU A 345 -4.14 11.07 9.34
CA GLU A 345 -4.72 9.87 8.72
C GLU A 345 -5.62 9.10 9.69
N GLN A 346 -5.12 8.89 10.92
CA GLN A 346 -5.85 8.17 11.96
C GLN A 346 -7.08 8.96 12.40
N ILE A 347 -6.96 10.28 12.49
CA ILE A 347 -8.06 11.20 12.79
C ILE A 347 -9.19 11.07 11.75
N LYS A 348 -8.87 10.95 10.45
CA LYS A 348 -9.89 10.75 9.40
C LYS A 348 -10.49 9.34 9.37
N LEU A 349 -9.71 8.30 9.66
CA LEU A 349 -10.18 6.90 9.60
C LEU A 349 -11.27 6.58 10.64
N HIS A 350 -11.32 7.31 11.76
CA HIS A 350 -12.35 7.13 12.79
C HIS A 350 -13.76 7.64 12.39
N LYS A 351 -13.97 8.04 11.13
CA LYS A 351 -15.30 8.37 10.57
C LYS A 351 -16.22 7.16 10.38
N LYS A 352 -15.72 5.92 10.44
CA LYS A 352 -16.49 4.71 10.13
C LYS A 352 -16.48 3.68 11.26
N ARG A 353 -17.18 3.92 12.38
CA ARG A 353 -17.73 2.86 13.25
C ARG A 353 -18.97 3.30 14.01
#